data_AF-A0A6P7GKV1-F1
#
_entry.id   AF-A0A6P7GKV1-F1
#
_cell.length_a   1.000
_cell.length_b   1.000
_cell.length_c   1.000
_cell.angle_alpha   90.00
_cell.angle_beta   90.00
_cell.angle_gamma   90.00
#
_symmetry.space_group_name_H-M   'P 1'
#
loop_
_entity.id
_entity.type
_entity.pdbx_description
1 polymer ?
#
loop_
_entity_poly.entity_id
_entity_poly.type
_entity_poly.pdbx_seq_one_letter_code
_entity_poly.pdbx_strand_id
1 'polypeptide(L)'
;MEGEFFRINNLKPRPTSSSNGLSIQFLLPLSVIVSVFKHSITSTPTYKLASLICMGMIFVSLIISMQKYRKQRLKVFSLWTILALAATSALFHICLHKDVPFSVFGGFFSTVVYFQIYKFVLKHFKESFTLGEAGIICQGLTLMLYFTILNVVNHTTRPLPFKSNIQVATLIIQLGLVGILAIAFCSYYFKIKNIVPFYTISSIIIVGVIIIPLHVLLQRSPVLWILNQMVEDWSMVKLMLYWIFCTGIAILAISNQIFYAQKASTSTRKVFHLLAVVVYIPGLLYRCSFLYLASGVVLGIFLALEILRLLHLPPLGIYLQDGFVVFSDEKDGYLSLTPIYLLVGCSLPIWIHPSPCDVTDSASFNLIPLLSGILSIGVGDTAASVVGSTYGKFFWPGSKKTIEGTVACILSQIGILYMLLNFGFIQIISSTDALRLLVAIVVTSVVEARTTQVDNLVLPFIMYI
;
A
#
# COMPACT_ATOMS: atom_id res chain seq x y z
N MET A 1 2.02 -31.68 -4.10
CA MET A 1 0.72 -31.44 -4.76
C MET A 1 0.57 -30.02 -5.34
N GLU A 2 1.00 -28.95 -4.66
CA GLU A 2 0.96 -27.59 -5.24
C GLU A 2 1.97 -27.36 -6.39
N GLY A 3 3.07 -28.10 -6.43
CA GLY A 3 4.14 -27.93 -7.43
C GLY A 3 3.71 -28.11 -8.89
N GLU A 4 2.63 -28.83 -9.16
CA GLU A 4 2.14 -29.08 -10.53
C GLU A 4 1.64 -27.79 -11.20
N PHE A 5 0.82 -27.00 -10.50
CA PHE A 5 0.31 -25.72 -11.00
C PHE A 5 1.44 -24.74 -11.31
N PHE A 6 2.43 -24.66 -10.40
CA PHE A 6 3.59 -23.78 -10.58
C PHE A 6 4.47 -24.23 -11.73
N ARG A 7 4.72 -25.54 -11.88
CA ARG A 7 5.48 -26.11 -13.00
C ARG A 7 4.82 -25.82 -14.35
N ILE A 8 3.51 -26.04 -14.45
CA ILE A 8 2.73 -25.80 -15.68
C ILE A 8 2.81 -24.34 -16.14
N ASN A 9 2.90 -23.41 -15.18
CA ASN A 9 2.91 -21.97 -15.43
C ASN A 9 4.31 -21.34 -15.42
N ASN A 10 5.37 -22.14 -15.18
CA ASN A 10 6.75 -21.68 -14.98
C ASN A 10 6.84 -20.56 -13.93
N LEU A 11 6.16 -20.74 -12.80
CA LEU A 11 6.14 -19.81 -11.67
C LEU A 11 7.01 -20.34 -10.54
N LYS A 12 7.65 -19.41 -9.83
CA LYS A 12 8.36 -19.67 -8.58
C LYS A 12 7.89 -18.66 -7.54
N PRO A 13 6.81 -18.94 -6.78
CA PRO A 13 6.36 -18.07 -5.70
C PRO A 13 7.37 -18.10 -4.54
N ARG A 14 7.27 -17.13 -3.61
CA ARG A 14 8.01 -17.20 -2.34
C ARG A 14 7.62 -18.47 -1.59
N PRO A 15 8.57 -19.28 -1.11
CA PRO A 15 8.25 -20.47 -0.33
C PRO A 15 7.56 -20.08 0.98
N THR A 16 6.37 -20.63 1.24
CA THR A 16 5.65 -20.45 2.51
C THR A 16 5.35 -21.79 3.14
N SER A 17 5.30 -21.81 4.47
CA SER A 17 5.14 -23.04 5.27
C SER A 17 3.70 -23.57 5.33
N SER A 18 2.68 -22.80 4.95
CA SER A 18 1.29 -23.24 5.17
C SER A 18 0.24 -22.84 4.11
N SER A 19 0.45 -21.80 3.28
CA SER A 19 -0.54 -21.36 2.30
C SER A 19 0.00 -20.28 1.34
N ASN A 20 -0.43 -20.32 0.07
CA ASN A 20 -0.14 -19.28 -0.93
C ASN A 20 -0.99 -17.99 -0.78
N GLY A 21 -1.82 -17.91 0.27
CA GLY A 21 -2.53 -16.69 0.64
C GLY A 21 -3.64 -16.24 -0.31
N LEU A 22 -4.23 -17.11 -1.14
CA LEU A 22 -5.22 -16.69 -2.16
C LEU A 22 -6.39 -15.85 -1.60
N SER A 23 -6.81 -16.10 -0.36
CA SER A 23 -7.88 -15.35 0.29
C SER A 23 -7.55 -13.87 0.52
N ILE A 24 -6.28 -13.49 0.63
CA ILE A 24 -5.92 -12.08 0.88
C ILE A 24 -6.15 -11.20 -0.35
N GLN A 25 -6.26 -11.80 -1.55
CA GLN A 25 -6.58 -11.07 -2.79
C GLN A 25 -7.94 -10.37 -2.73
N PHE A 26 -8.81 -10.74 -1.78
CA PHE A 26 -10.12 -10.11 -1.63
C PHE A 26 -10.10 -8.89 -0.70
N LEU A 27 -9.01 -8.65 0.05
CA LEU A 27 -8.95 -7.60 1.07
C LEU A 27 -9.06 -6.19 0.49
N LEU A 28 -8.23 -5.84 -0.50
CA LEU A 28 -8.26 -4.51 -1.12
C LEU A 28 -9.58 -4.20 -1.85
N PRO A 29 -10.13 -5.11 -2.68
CA PRO A 29 -11.42 -4.87 -3.29
C PRO A 29 -12.53 -4.72 -2.25
N LEU A 30 -12.56 -5.59 -1.23
CA LEU A 30 -13.58 -5.56 -0.20
C LEU A 30 -13.51 -4.27 0.63
N SER A 31 -12.32 -3.79 0.98
CA SER A 31 -12.15 -2.55 1.74
C SER A 31 -12.73 -1.33 0.99
N VAL A 32 -12.53 -1.24 -0.32
CA VAL A 32 -13.09 -0.15 -1.14
C VAL A 32 -14.61 -0.29 -1.28
N ILE A 33 -15.11 -1.51 -1.53
CA ILE A 33 -16.55 -1.78 -1.71
C ILE A 33 -17.31 -1.49 -0.40
N VAL A 34 -16.84 -2.01 0.73
CA VAL A 34 -17.45 -1.78 2.05
C VAL A 34 -17.44 -0.28 2.39
N SER A 35 -16.37 0.44 2.05
CA SER A 35 -16.28 1.88 2.27
C SER A 35 -17.35 2.66 1.50
N VAL A 36 -17.68 2.27 0.26
CA VAL A 36 -18.77 2.91 -0.50
C VAL A 36 -20.11 2.76 0.22
N PHE A 37 -20.39 1.59 0.81
CA PHE A 37 -21.63 1.36 1.55
C PHE A 37 -21.65 2.09 2.90
N LYS A 38 -20.54 2.08 3.65
CA LYS A 38 -20.42 2.76 4.95
C LYS A 38 -20.42 4.29 4.83
N HIS A 39 -19.90 4.82 3.73
CA HIS A 39 -19.73 6.25 3.49
C HIS A 39 -20.45 6.72 2.22
N SER A 40 -21.72 6.32 2.05
CA SER A 40 -22.48 6.56 0.83
C SER A 40 -22.66 8.05 0.48
N ILE A 41 -22.68 8.91 1.50
CA ILE A 41 -22.83 10.37 1.38
C ILE A 41 -21.52 11.04 0.96
N THR A 42 -20.38 10.66 1.58
CA THR A 42 -19.07 11.28 1.28
C THR A 42 -18.35 10.64 0.10
N SER A 43 -18.82 9.48 -0.38
CA SER A 43 -18.24 8.78 -1.52
C SER A 43 -18.42 9.55 -2.82
N THR A 44 -17.32 10.11 -3.32
CA THR A 44 -17.27 10.81 -4.61
C THR A 44 -17.64 9.88 -5.78
N PRO A 45 -18.07 10.44 -6.94
CA PRO A 45 -18.34 9.64 -8.14
C PRO A 45 -17.13 8.81 -8.61
N THR A 46 -15.91 9.32 -8.42
CA THR A 46 -14.66 8.60 -8.71
C THR A 46 -14.45 7.44 -7.75
N TYR A 47 -14.83 7.59 -6.48
CA TYR A 47 -14.76 6.50 -5.50
C TYR A 47 -15.79 5.39 -5.79
N LYS A 48 -17.01 5.75 -6.22
CA LYS A 48 -18.01 4.78 -6.72
C LYS A 48 -17.55 4.05 -7.98
N LEU A 49 -16.75 4.71 -8.83
CA LEU A 49 -16.09 4.08 -9.96
C LEU A 49 -15.03 3.06 -9.50
N ALA A 50 -14.28 3.40 -8.46
CA ALA A 50 -13.24 2.52 -7.90
C ALA A 50 -13.85 1.21 -7.37
N SER A 51 -15.01 1.25 -6.72
CA SER A 51 -15.66 0.04 -6.23
C SER A 51 -16.11 -0.89 -7.36
N LEU A 52 -16.54 -0.39 -8.51
CA LEU A 52 -16.85 -1.23 -9.68
C LEU A 52 -15.61 -1.86 -10.30
N ILE A 53 -14.49 -1.12 -10.36
CA ILE A 53 -13.19 -1.68 -10.76
C ILE A 53 -12.80 -2.82 -9.79
N CYS A 54 -12.97 -2.60 -8.48
CA CYS A 54 -12.73 -3.61 -7.45
C CYS A 54 -13.64 -4.84 -7.62
N MET A 55 -14.91 -4.69 -7.99
CA MET A 55 -15.79 -5.82 -8.31
C MET A 55 -15.24 -6.66 -9.47
N GLY A 56 -14.70 -6.03 -10.51
CA GLY A 56 -14.03 -6.75 -11.59
C GLY A 56 -12.78 -7.51 -11.16
N MET A 57 -12.00 -6.91 -10.26
CA MET A 57 -10.83 -7.56 -9.65
C MET A 57 -11.23 -8.76 -8.79
N ILE A 58 -12.39 -8.73 -8.12
CA ILE A 58 -12.93 -9.89 -7.37
C ILE A 58 -13.22 -11.04 -8.34
N PHE A 59 -13.90 -10.78 -9.47
CA PHE A 59 -14.16 -11.83 -10.47
C PHE A 59 -12.87 -12.46 -10.98
N VAL A 60 -11.85 -11.66 -11.30
CA VAL A 60 -10.56 -12.20 -11.75
C VAL A 60 -9.84 -12.96 -10.63
N SER A 61 -9.91 -12.51 -9.38
CA SER A 61 -9.30 -13.22 -8.25
C SER A 61 -9.98 -14.58 -7.99
N LEU A 62 -11.29 -14.67 -8.22
CA LEU A 62 -12.02 -15.95 -8.24
C LEU A 62 -11.58 -16.85 -9.41
N ILE A 63 -11.40 -16.29 -10.61
CA ILE A 63 -10.90 -17.04 -11.78
C ILE A 63 -9.49 -17.58 -11.53
N ILE A 64 -8.58 -16.77 -10.98
CA ILE A 64 -7.22 -17.18 -10.61
C ILE A 64 -7.28 -18.32 -9.59
N SER A 65 -8.12 -18.18 -8.55
CA SER A 65 -8.31 -19.20 -7.53
C SER A 65 -8.84 -20.50 -8.11
N MET A 66 -9.81 -20.43 -9.01
CA MET A 66 -10.36 -21.59 -9.73
C MET A 66 -9.31 -22.25 -10.64
N GLN A 67 -8.55 -21.47 -11.40
CA GLN A 67 -7.48 -22.00 -12.27
C GLN A 67 -6.37 -22.66 -11.46
N LYS A 68 -6.02 -22.11 -10.28
CA LYS A 68 -5.11 -22.77 -9.35
C LYS A 68 -5.69 -24.09 -8.83
N TYR A 69 -6.92 -24.08 -8.33
CA TYR A 69 -7.57 -25.28 -7.78
C TYR A 69 -7.67 -26.40 -8.82
N ARG A 70 -8.03 -26.05 -10.07
CA ARG A 70 -8.09 -26.99 -11.21
C ARG A 70 -6.73 -27.29 -11.84
N LYS A 71 -5.63 -26.76 -11.30
CA LYS A 71 -4.25 -26.95 -11.78
C LYS A 71 -4.05 -26.59 -13.26
N GLN A 72 -4.73 -25.56 -13.72
CA GLN A 72 -4.70 -25.13 -15.12
C GLN A 72 -3.59 -24.10 -15.39
N ARG A 73 -3.30 -23.90 -16.67
CA ARG A 73 -2.49 -22.75 -17.12
C ARG A 73 -3.26 -21.46 -16.82
N LEU A 74 -2.53 -20.45 -16.33
CA LEU A 74 -2.98 -19.08 -16.16
C LEU A 74 -3.22 -18.46 -17.54
N LYS A 75 -4.45 -18.64 -18.01
CA LYS A 75 -4.95 -18.11 -19.27
C LYS A 75 -5.70 -16.81 -18.99
N VAL A 76 -5.12 -15.71 -19.46
CA VAL A 76 -5.72 -14.37 -19.34
C VAL A 76 -6.94 -14.24 -20.25
N PHE A 77 -6.89 -14.81 -21.45
CA PHE A 77 -8.02 -14.89 -22.35
C PHE A 77 -8.69 -16.25 -22.20
N SER A 78 -9.84 -16.26 -21.55
CA SER A 78 -10.70 -17.42 -21.33
C SER A 78 -12.16 -17.01 -21.39
N LEU A 79 -13.09 -17.97 -21.55
CA LEU A 79 -14.52 -17.69 -21.50
C LEU A 79 -14.91 -16.97 -20.20
N TRP A 80 -14.37 -17.40 -19.06
CA TRP A 80 -14.65 -16.81 -17.74
C TRP A 80 -14.19 -15.35 -17.64
N THR A 81 -13.04 -15.00 -18.21
CA THR A 81 -12.55 -13.62 -18.19
C THR A 81 -13.35 -12.72 -19.12
N ILE A 82 -13.84 -13.26 -20.25
CA ILE A 82 -14.76 -12.53 -21.15
C ILE A 82 -16.10 -12.28 -20.45
N LEU A 83 -16.64 -13.29 -19.75
CA LEU A 83 -17.87 -13.14 -18.96
C LEU A 83 -17.70 -12.14 -17.82
N ALA A 84 -16.56 -12.17 -17.11
CA ALA A 84 -16.24 -11.18 -16.08
C ALA A 84 -16.14 -9.76 -16.66
N LEU A 85 -15.54 -9.61 -17.84
CA LEU A 85 -15.47 -8.33 -18.55
C LEU A 85 -16.86 -7.83 -18.95
N ALA A 86 -17.70 -8.69 -19.50
CA ALA A 86 -19.07 -8.33 -19.88
C ALA A 86 -19.91 -7.94 -18.66
N ALA A 87 -19.83 -8.72 -17.58
CA ALA A 87 -20.55 -8.45 -16.34
C ALA A 87 -20.10 -7.12 -15.70
N THR A 88 -18.79 -6.88 -15.61
CA THR A 88 -18.27 -5.61 -15.06
C THR A 88 -18.65 -4.42 -15.93
N SER A 89 -18.53 -4.53 -17.25
CA SER A 89 -18.93 -3.47 -18.19
C SER A 89 -20.43 -3.15 -18.06
N ALA A 90 -21.28 -4.18 -17.90
CA ALA A 90 -22.69 -3.99 -17.65
C ALA A 90 -22.94 -3.26 -16.32
N LEU A 91 -22.20 -3.58 -15.26
CA LEU A 91 -22.29 -2.85 -13.98
C LEU A 91 -21.89 -1.37 -14.12
N PHE A 92 -20.85 -1.04 -14.90
CA PHE A 92 -20.50 0.37 -15.18
C PHE A 92 -21.65 1.11 -15.87
N HIS A 93 -22.27 0.48 -16.85
CA HIS A 93 -23.35 1.08 -17.61
C HIS A 93 -24.63 1.24 -16.77
N ILE A 94 -25.03 0.20 -16.05
CA ILE A 94 -26.27 0.17 -15.26
C ILE A 94 -26.14 1.02 -14.00
N CYS A 95 -25.07 0.87 -13.23
CA CYS A 95 -24.96 1.51 -11.90
C CYS A 95 -24.47 2.95 -11.95
N LEU A 96 -23.66 3.33 -12.94
CA LEU A 96 -23.07 4.68 -13.03
C LEU A 96 -23.55 5.47 -14.25
N HIS A 97 -24.48 4.92 -15.04
CA HIS A 97 -25.03 5.53 -16.26
C HIS A 97 -23.93 6.10 -17.18
N LYS A 98 -22.81 5.36 -17.32
CA LYS A 98 -21.69 5.74 -18.16
C LYS A 98 -21.88 5.23 -19.59
N ASP A 99 -21.29 5.94 -20.55
CA ASP A 99 -21.31 5.54 -21.96
C ASP A 99 -20.72 4.14 -22.15
N VAL A 100 -21.18 3.43 -23.18
CA VAL A 100 -20.72 2.07 -23.47
C VAL A 100 -19.21 1.98 -23.66
N PRO A 101 -18.53 2.86 -24.43
CA PRO A 101 -17.08 2.78 -24.60
C PRO A 101 -16.32 2.92 -23.27
N PHE A 102 -16.76 3.83 -22.41
CA PHE A 102 -16.17 4.03 -21.08
C PHE A 102 -16.38 2.80 -20.19
N SER A 103 -17.57 2.22 -20.23
CA SER A 103 -17.94 1.04 -19.46
C SER A 103 -17.12 -0.19 -19.88
N VAL A 104 -16.95 -0.40 -21.19
CA VAL A 104 -16.08 -1.47 -21.73
C VAL A 104 -14.61 -1.23 -21.38
N PHE A 105 -14.14 0.01 -21.44
CA PHE A 105 -12.78 0.36 -21.01
C PHE A 105 -12.54 0.03 -19.54
N GLY A 106 -13.46 0.40 -18.64
CA GLY A 106 -13.40 0.04 -17.21
C GLY A 106 -13.46 -1.47 -16.96
N GLY A 107 -14.33 -2.19 -17.66
CA GLY A 107 -14.41 -3.65 -17.60
C GLY A 107 -13.13 -4.33 -18.09
N PHE A 108 -12.57 -3.88 -19.22
CA PHE A 108 -11.30 -4.40 -19.75
C PHE A 108 -10.13 -4.14 -18.81
N PHE A 109 -10.05 -2.95 -18.22
CA PHE A 109 -8.97 -2.58 -17.32
C PHE A 109 -9.03 -3.35 -15.99
N SER A 110 -10.21 -3.44 -15.38
CA SER A 110 -10.40 -4.19 -14.13
C SER A 110 -10.20 -5.70 -14.27
N THR A 111 -10.36 -6.24 -15.48
CA THR A 111 -10.26 -7.69 -15.71
C THR A 111 -8.97 -8.09 -16.43
N VAL A 112 -8.84 -7.75 -17.72
CA VAL A 112 -7.74 -8.19 -18.58
C VAL A 112 -6.43 -7.55 -18.16
N VAL A 113 -6.40 -6.22 -17.95
CA VAL A 113 -5.16 -5.51 -17.57
C VAL A 113 -4.67 -6.00 -16.19
N TYR A 114 -5.56 -6.08 -15.20
CA TYR A 114 -5.23 -6.66 -13.88
C TYR A 114 -4.62 -8.06 -14.02
N PHE A 115 -5.24 -8.96 -14.78
CA PHE A 115 -4.75 -10.33 -14.93
C PHE A 115 -3.40 -10.38 -15.66
N GLN A 116 -3.18 -9.53 -16.68
CA GLN A 116 -1.87 -9.43 -17.34
C GLN A 116 -0.79 -8.95 -16.37
N ILE A 117 -1.05 -7.91 -15.59
CA ILE A 117 -0.12 -7.39 -14.57
C ILE A 117 0.20 -8.48 -13.55
N TYR A 118 -0.81 -9.18 -13.03
CA TYR A 118 -0.64 -10.29 -12.09
C TYR A 118 0.28 -11.39 -12.63
N LYS A 119 0.03 -11.83 -13.86
CA LYS A 119 0.86 -12.85 -14.52
C LYS A 119 2.28 -12.35 -14.79
N PHE A 120 2.43 -11.09 -15.18
CA PHE A 120 3.72 -10.47 -15.42
C PHE A 120 4.56 -10.44 -14.14
N VAL A 121 3.99 -9.95 -13.03
CA VAL A 121 4.69 -9.81 -11.73
C VAL A 121 5.18 -11.16 -11.24
N LEU A 122 4.30 -12.18 -11.21
CA LEU A 122 4.67 -13.52 -10.74
C LEU A 122 5.75 -14.21 -11.58
N LYS A 123 5.83 -13.89 -12.89
CA LYS A 123 6.82 -14.50 -13.79
C LYS A 123 8.21 -13.86 -13.64
N HIS A 124 8.26 -12.55 -13.43
CA HIS A 124 9.51 -11.79 -13.42
C HIS A 124 10.11 -11.65 -12.02
N PHE A 125 9.28 -11.45 -10.99
CA PHE A 125 9.74 -11.32 -9.60
C PHE A 125 9.64 -12.67 -8.87
N LYS A 126 10.48 -13.61 -9.33
CA LYS A 126 10.56 -14.96 -8.75
C LYS A 126 10.91 -14.88 -7.27
N GLU A 127 10.31 -15.77 -6.48
CA GLU A 127 10.54 -15.98 -5.04
C GLU A 127 10.25 -14.75 -4.17
N SER A 128 9.67 -13.68 -4.73
CA SER A 128 9.41 -12.44 -3.99
C SER A 128 8.01 -12.41 -3.38
N PHE A 129 7.01 -12.93 -4.11
CA PHE A 129 5.61 -12.82 -3.71
C PHE A 129 4.95 -14.19 -3.50
N THR A 130 4.02 -14.26 -2.55
CA THR A 130 2.96 -15.27 -2.59
C THR A 130 1.92 -14.92 -3.68
N LEU A 131 1.06 -15.86 -4.05
CA LEU A 131 -0.04 -15.57 -4.98
C LEU A 131 -0.97 -14.49 -4.42
N GLY A 132 -1.27 -14.57 -3.12
CA GLY A 132 -2.05 -13.57 -2.41
C GLY A 132 -1.46 -12.17 -2.48
N GLU A 133 -0.19 -12.04 -2.13
CA GLU A 133 0.54 -10.77 -2.05
C GLU A 133 0.65 -10.12 -3.43
N ALA A 134 1.00 -10.91 -4.46
CA ALA A 134 1.01 -10.44 -5.83
C ALA A 134 -0.36 -9.90 -6.25
N GLY A 135 -1.46 -10.53 -5.81
CA GLY A 135 -2.82 -10.08 -6.09
C GLY A 135 -3.07 -8.66 -5.57
N ILE A 136 -2.84 -8.43 -4.26
CA ILE A 136 -3.05 -7.10 -3.64
C ILE A 136 -2.21 -6.03 -4.33
N ILE A 137 -0.92 -6.30 -4.57
CA ILE A 137 -0.03 -5.31 -5.21
C ILE A 137 -0.45 -5.02 -6.65
N CYS A 138 -0.84 -6.03 -7.41
CA CYS A 138 -1.31 -5.85 -8.78
C CYS A 138 -2.66 -5.14 -8.85
N GLN A 139 -3.54 -5.35 -7.87
CA GLN A 139 -4.81 -4.61 -7.75
C GLN A 139 -4.56 -3.14 -7.45
N GLY A 140 -3.68 -2.82 -6.50
CA GLY A 140 -3.28 -1.44 -6.19
C GLY A 140 -2.66 -0.75 -7.40
N LEU A 141 -1.75 -1.42 -8.10
CA LEU A 141 -1.14 -0.93 -9.34
C LEU A 141 -2.19 -0.70 -10.44
N THR A 142 -3.15 -1.60 -10.59
CA THR A 142 -4.22 -1.47 -11.58
C THR A 142 -5.12 -0.27 -11.24
N LEU A 143 -5.55 -0.12 -9.98
CA LEU A 143 -6.32 1.06 -9.56
C LEU A 143 -5.55 2.35 -9.83
N MET A 144 -4.28 2.42 -9.43
CA MET A 144 -3.42 3.57 -9.67
C MET A 144 -3.35 3.92 -11.16
N LEU A 145 -3.00 2.96 -12.03
CA LEU A 145 -2.88 3.21 -13.47
C LEU A 145 -4.21 3.65 -14.11
N TYR A 146 -5.32 3.00 -13.76
CA TYR A 146 -6.64 3.35 -14.27
C TYR A 146 -7.00 4.80 -13.93
N PHE A 147 -6.85 5.19 -12.66
CA PHE A 147 -7.19 6.53 -12.21
C PHE A 147 -6.19 7.59 -12.68
N THR A 148 -4.92 7.25 -12.91
CA THR A 148 -3.99 8.16 -13.59
C THR A 148 -4.46 8.47 -15.01
N ILE A 149 -4.82 7.44 -15.79
CA ILE A 149 -5.34 7.63 -17.16
C ILE A 149 -6.60 8.51 -17.12
N LEU A 150 -7.54 8.21 -16.23
CA LEU A 150 -8.77 8.99 -16.11
C LEU A 150 -8.51 10.44 -15.73
N ASN A 151 -7.64 10.70 -14.76
CA ASN A 151 -7.32 12.06 -14.32
C ASN A 151 -6.66 12.86 -15.45
N VAL A 152 -5.71 12.26 -16.19
CA VAL A 152 -5.06 12.90 -17.33
C VAL A 152 -6.07 13.17 -18.45
N VAL A 153 -6.88 12.18 -18.85
CA VAL A 153 -7.86 12.33 -19.93
C VAL A 153 -8.95 13.34 -19.59
N ASN A 154 -9.53 13.26 -18.38
CA ASN A 154 -10.58 14.17 -17.95
C ASN A 154 -10.09 15.61 -17.92
N HIS A 155 -8.88 15.84 -17.40
CA HIS A 155 -8.35 17.19 -17.28
C HIS A 155 -7.84 17.75 -18.62
N THR A 156 -7.38 16.89 -19.53
CA THR A 156 -7.04 17.30 -20.91
C THR A 156 -8.28 17.68 -21.73
N THR A 157 -9.39 16.96 -21.52
CA THR A 157 -10.65 17.21 -22.27
C THR A 157 -11.49 18.33 -21.65
N ARG A 158 -11.45 18.48 -20.32
CA ARG A 158 -12.18 19.49 -19.56
C ARG A 158 -11.25 20.05 -18.47
N PRO A 159 -10.46 21.10 -18.77
CA PRO A 159 -9.54 21.68 -17.81
C PRO A 159 -10.33 22.40 -16.70
N LEU A 160 -10.65 21.67 -15.63
CA LEU A 160 -11.25 22.20 -14.42
C LEU A 160 -10.17 22.30 -13.35
N PRO A 161 -9.99 23.45 -12.68
CA PRO A 161 -8.94 23.60 -11.69
C PRO A 161 -9.09 22.58 -10.56
N PHE A 162 -7.97 22.00 -10.12
CA PHE A 162 -7.94 21.14 -8.94
C PHE A 162 -8.31 21.96 -7.71
N LYS A 163 -9.37 21.54 -7.01
CA LYS A 163 -9.97 22.33 -5.92
C LYS A 163 -9.37 22.03 -4.55
N SER A 164 -8.89 20.81 -4.32
CA SER A 164 -8.37 20.39 -3.01
C SER A 164 -6.91 19.95 -3.05
N ASN A 165 -6.21 20.14 -1.93
CA ASN A 165 -4.82 19.70 -1.76
C ASN A 165 -4.67 18.17 -1.95
N ILE A 166 -5.67 17.39 -1.55
CA ILE A 166 -5.68 15.94 -1.80
C ILE A 166 -5.67 15.64 -3.30
N GLN A 167 -6.51 16.29 -4.11
CA GLN A 167 -6.54 16.00 -5.56
C GLN A 167 -5.20 16.31 -6.22
N VAL A 168 -4.57 17.42 -5.83
CA VAL A 168 -3.24 17.82 -6.31
C VAL A 168 -2.20 16.79 -5.89
N ALA A 169 -2.23 16.37 -4.62
CA ALA A 169 -1.34 15.34 -4.09
C ALA A 169 -1.53 14.00 -4.80
N THR A 170 -2.77 13.57 -5.04
CA THR A 170 -3.09 12.33 -5.77
C THR A 170 -2.49 12.37 -7.17
N LEU A 171 -2.60 13.48 -7.90
CA LEU A 171 -2.02 13.60 -9.24
C LEU A 171 -0.48 13.55 -9.21
N ILE A 172 0.14 14.24 -8.26
CA ILE A 172 1.61 14.22 -8.05
C ILE A 172 2.09 12.79 -7.79
N ILE A 173 1.42 12.07 -6.88
CA ILE A 173 1.74 10.68 -6.55
C ILE A 173 1.55 9.79 -7.78
N GLN A 174 0.41 9.90 -8.46
CA GLN A 174 0.08 9.09 -9.63
C GLN A 174 1.11 9.23 -10.76
N LEU A 175 1.42 10.45 -11.18
CA LEU A 175 2.40 10.68 -12.24
C LEU A 175 3.82 10.38 -11.79
N GLY A 176 4.16 10.67 -10.53
CA GLY A 176 5.45 10.31 -9.94
C GLY A 176 5.71 8.81 -9.97
N LEU A 177 4.74 8.00 -9.51
CA LEU A 177 4.84 6.54 -9.53
C LEU A 177 4.85 5.97 -10.95
N VAL A 178 4.06 6.52 -11.88
CA VAL A 178 4.13 6.14 -13.31
C VAL A 178 5.52 6.43 -13.88
N GLY A 179 6.12 7.57 -13.57
CA GLY A 179 7.48 7.89 -14.01
C GLY A 179 8.53 6.92 -13.45
N ILE A 180 8.42 6.54 -12.18
CA ILE A 180 9.34 5.55 -11.57
C ILE A 180 9.16 4.17 -12.20
N LEU A 181 7.92 3.74 -12.47
CA LEU A 181 7.65 2.49 -13.18
C LEU A 181 8.19 2.53 -14.62
N ALA A 182 8.12 3.68 -15.28
CA ALA A 182 8.71 3.88 -16.60
C ALA A 182 10.24 3.77 -16.55
N ILE A 183 10.90 4.34 -15.52
CA ILE A 183 12.35 4.17 -15.29
C ILE A 183 12.70 2.69 -15.11
N ALA A 184 11.95 1.97 -14.27
CA ALA A 184 12.15 0.54 -14.05
C ALA A 184 11.98 -0.25 -15.35
N PHE A 185 10.91 0.03 -16.10
CA PHE A 185 10.61 -0.63 -17.37
C PHE A 185 11.69 -0.38 -18.43
N CYS A 186 12.10 0.87 -18.63
CA CYS A 186 13.16 1.21 -19.58
C CYS A 186 14.52 0.59 -19.17
N SER A 187 14.84 0.61 -17.88
CA SER A 187 16.07 -0.02 -17.37
C SER A 187 16.09 -1.53 -17.63
N TYR A 188 14.95 -2.19 -17.43
CA TYR A 188 14.79 -3.61 -17.73
C TYR A 188 14.83 -3.91 -19.24
N TYR A 189 14.03 -3.19 -20.03
CA TYR A 189 13.85 -3.43 -21.47
C TYR A 189 15.15 -3.18 -22.25
N PHE A 190 15.83 -2.06 -21.98
CA PHE A 190 17.11 -1.71 -22.61
C PHE A 190 18.32 -2.32 -21.89
N LYS A 191 18.11 -3.12 -20.82
CA LYS A 191 19.17 -3.77 -20.04
C LYS A 191 20.25 -2.78 -19.57
N ILE A 192 19.82 -1.63 -19.07
CA ILE A 192 20.72 -0.56 -18.65
C ILE A 192 21.44 -0.98 -17.37
N LYS A 193 22.77 -1.01 -17.42
CA LYS A 193 23.63 -1.29 -16.25
C LYS A 193 24.66 -0.19 -15.97
N ASN A 194 24.89 0.69 -16.92
CA ASN A 194 25.90 1.74 -16.82
C ASN A 194 25.30 3.01 -16.23
N ILE A 195 26.13 3.75 -15.49
CA ILE A 195 25.75 4.97 -14.76
C ILE A 195 25.17 6.05 -15.69
N VAL A 196 25.89 6.40 -16.76
CA VAL A 196 25.50 7.48 -17.69
C VAL A 196 24.15 7.21 -18.35
N PRO A 197 23.92 6.09 -19.08
CA PRO A 197 22.64 5.86 -19.74
C PRO A 197 21.47 5.77 -18.75
N PHE A 198 21.69 5.23 -17.54
CA PHE A 198 20.65 5.18 -16.52
C PHE A 198 20.20 6.57 -16.10
N TYR A 199 21.14 7.45 -15.71
CA TYR A 199 20.79 8.79 -15.25
C TYR A 199 20.28 9.69 -16.38
N THR A 200 20.78 9.52 -17.61
CA THR A 200 20.25 10.24 -18.77
C THR A 200 18.80 9.86 -19.05
N ILE A 201 18.48 8.55 -19.15
CA ILE A 201 17.11 8.08 -19.40
C ILE A 201 16.20 8.44 -18.24
N SER A 202 16.67 8.30 -16.99
CA SER A 202 15.89 8.68 -15.81
C SER A 202 15.57 10.17 -15.81
N SER A 203 16.52 11.03 -16.18
CA SER A 203 16.29 12.49 -16.28
C SER A 203 15.28 12.82 -17.37
N ILE A 204 15.38 12.19 -18.54
CA ILE A 204 14.41 12.36 -19.64
C ILE A 204 13.00 11.95 -19.19
N ILE A 205 12.86 10.81 -18.49
CA ILE A 205 11.57 10.34 -17.98
C ILE A 205 11.03 11.26 -16.89
N ILE A 206 11.85 11.70 -15.94
CA ILE A 206 11.43 12.64 -14.89
C ILE A 206 10.89 13.92 -15.52
N VAL A 207 11.60 14.49 -16.49
CA VAL A 207 11.14 15.71 -17.16
C VAL A 207 9.89 15.45 -18.01
N GLY A 208 9.91 14.44 -18.88
CA GLY A 208 8.87 14.20 -19.88
C GLY A 208 7.59 13.55 -19.34
N VAL A 209 7.67 12.71 -18.31
CA VAL A 209 6.54 11.95 -17.76
C VAL A 209 6.04 12.53 -16.43
N ILE A 210 6.92 13.14 -15.64
CA ILE A 210 6.54 13.69 -14.33
C ILE A 210 6.37 15.22 -14.41
N ILE A 211 7.46 15.95 -14.65
CA ILE A 211 7.47 17.42 -14.47
C ILE A 211 6.62 18.15 -15.51
N ILE A 212 6.82 17.89 -16.81
CA ILE A 212 6.06 18.58 -17.87
C ILE A 212 4.56 18.28 -17.75
N PRO A 213 4.10 17.02 -17.65
CA PRO A 213 2.67 16.73 -17.50
C PRO A 213 2.08 17.34 -16.23
N LEU A 214 2.78 17.28 -15.09
CA LEU A 214 2.29 17.91 -13.85
C LEU A 214 2.19 19.42 -13.98
N HIS A 215 3.17 20.08 -14.63
CA HIS A 215 3.14 21.53 -14.81
C HIS A 215 1.94 21.96 -15.66
N VAL A 216 1.69 21.24 -16.76
CA VAL A 216 0.57 21.50 -17.67
C VAL A 216 -0.77 21.22 -16.99
N LEU A 217 -0.91 20.06 -16.32
CA LEU A 217 -2.18 19.67 -15.70
C LEU A 217 -2.48 20.50 -14.46
N LEU A 218 -1.50 20.85 -13.63
CA LEU A 218 -1.73 21.67 -12.44
C LEU A 218 -1.80 23.16 -12.73
N GLN A 219 -1.37 23.61 -13.93
CA GLN A 219 -1.22 25.02 -14.31
C GLN A 219 -0.33 25.80 -13.31
N ARG A 220 0.62 25.10 -12.68
CA ARG A 220 1.59 25.66 -11.72
C ARG A 220 2.77 24.70 -11.56
N SER A 221 3.87 25.18 -10.98
CA SER A 221 5.02 24.31 -10.69
C SER A 221 4.69 23.32 -9.56
N PRO A 222 4.74 21.99 -9.81
CA PRO A 222 4.49 21.00 -8.75
C PRO A 222 5.55 21.07 -7.65
N VAL A 223 6.81 21.32 -8.01
CA VAL A 223 7.92 21.42 -7.05
C VAL A 223 7.73 22.61 -6.13
N LEU A 224 7.43 23.79 -6.68
CA LEU A 224 7.16 24.98 -5.87
C LEU A 224 5.92 24.79 -5.00
N TRP A 225 4.89 24.11 -5.51
CA TRP A 225 3.71 23.80 -4.70
C TRP A 225 4.05 22.95 -3.48
N ILE A 226 4.85 21.88 -3.64
CA ILE A 226 5.31 21.04 -2.53
C ILE A 226 6.14 21.87 -1.53
N LEU A 227 7.11 22.66 -2.02
CA LEU A 227 7.96 23.48 -1.16
C LEU A 227 7.15 24.52 -0.38
N ASN A 228 6.18 25.17 -1.02
CA ASN A 228 5.29 26.13 -0.35
C ASN A 228 4.45 25.45 0.74
N GLN A 229 4.00 24.21 0.52
CA GLN A 229 3.30 23.44 1.55
C GLN A 229 4.21 23.09 2.74
N MET A 230 5.50 22.86 2.54
CA MET A 230 6.44 22.56 3.64
C MET A 230 6.68 23.76 4.58
N VAL A 231 6.49 24.98 4.09
CA VAL A 231 6.72 26.23 4.84
C VAL A 231 5.46 27.07 5.02
N GLU A 232 4.28 26.46 4.84
CA GLU A 232 2.99 27.17 4.86
C GLU A 232 2.75 27.92 6.17
N ASP A 233 3.05 27.28 7.31
CA ASP A 233 3.00 27.92 8.63
C ASP A 233 3.98 27.30 9.64
N TRP A 234 4.06 27.92 10.82
CA TRP A 234 4.94 27.48 11.90
C TRP A 234 4.66 26.07 12.40
N SER A 235 3.39 25.63 12.36
CA SER A 235 3.04 24.28 12.82
C SER A 235 3.55 23.22 11.85
N MET A 236 3.47 23.50 10.54
CA MET A 236 4.01 22.65 9.50
C MET A 236 5.54 22.60 9.55
N VAL A 237 6.20 23.75 9.75
CA VAL A 237 7.67 23.79 9.93
C VAL A 237 8.11 22.97 11.15
N LYS A 238 7.41 23.07 12.29
CA LYS A 238 7.70 22.23 13.47
C LYS A 238 7.54 20.74 13.17
N LEU A 239 6.49 20.35 12.45
CA LEU A 239 6.27 18.97 12.04
C LEU A 239 7.38 18.47 11.10
N MET A 240 7.83 19.29 10.17
CA MET A 240 8.94 18.96 9.26
C MET A 240 10.26 18.78 10.01
N LEU A 241 10.60 19.67 10.94
CA LEU A 241 11.80 19.53 11.78
C LEU A 241 11.74 18.24 12.61
N TYR A 242 10.58 17.94 13.16
CA TYR A 242 10.35 16.70 13.89
C TYR A 242 10.51 15.44 13.00
N TRP A 243 9.98 15.44 11.79
CA TRP A 243 10.17 14.34 10.85
C TRP A 243 11.62 14.19 10.36
N ILE A 244 12.35 15.29 10.18
CA ILE A 244 13.79 15.27 9.89
C ILE A 244 14.54 14.61 11.05
N PHE A 245 14.20 14.96 12.29
CA PHE A 245 14.77 14.31 13.47
C PHE A 245 14.48 12.80 13.52
N CYS A 246 13.23 12.37 13.32
CA CYS A 246 12.87 10.95 13.24
C CYS A 246 13.62 10.21 12.11
N THR A 247 13.79 10.86 10.96
CA THR A 247 14.55 10.32 9.83
C THR A 247 16.03 10.17 10.17
N GLY A 248 16.60 11.14 10.89
CA GLY A 248 17.96 11.05 11.43
C GLY A 248 18.14 9.84 12.33
N ILE A 249 17.19 9.58 13.25
CA ILE A 249 17.20 8.37 14.10
C ILE A 249 17.14 7.10 13.26
N ALA A 250 16.28 7.04 12.24
CA ALA A 250 16.20 5.88 11.34
C ALA A 250 17.54 5.62 10.62
N ILE A 251 18.16 6.67 10.08
CA ILE A 251 19.45 6.56 9.38
C ILE A 251 20.52 6.08 10.35
N LEU A 252 20.61 6.66 11.56
CA LEU A 252 21.57 6.23 12.57
C LEU A 252 21.38 4.76 12.96
N ALA A 253 20.13 4.29 13.13
CA ALA A 253 19.84 2.89 13.42
C ALA A 253 20.31 1.96 12.28
N ILE A 254 20.09 2.35 11.02
CA ILE A 254 20.54 1.60 9.84
C ILE A 254 22.08 1.59 9.78
N SER A 255 22.70 2.78 9.83
CA SER A 255 24.14 2.95 9.73
C SER A 255 24.89 2.20 10.83
N ASN A 256 24.38 2.21 12.06
CA ASN A 256 24.95 1.45 13.16
C ASN A 256 24.93 -0.05 12.89
N GLN A 257 23.80 -0.56 12.40
CA GLN A 257 23.65 -1.98 12.08
C GLN A 257 24.56 -2.42 10.92
N ILE A 258 24.69 -1.57 9.89
CA ILE A 258 25.60 -1.80 8.76
C ILE A 258 27.05 -1.78 9.23
N PHE A 259 27.45 -0.78 10.02
CA PHE A 259 28.81 -0.62 10.51
C PHE A 259 29.29 -1.84 11.31
N TYR A 260 28.44 -2.40 12.18
CA TYR A 260 28.76 -3.60 12.95
C TYR A 260 28.51 -4.91 12.19
N ALA A 261 28.02 -4.86 10.94
CA ALA A 261 27.67 -6.02 10.12
C ALA A 261 26.78 -7.05 10.85
N GLN A 262 25.93 -6.58 11.77
CA GLN A 262 25.09 -7.45 12.59
C GLN A 262 23.77 -7.71 11.89
N LYS A 263 23.32 -8.98 11.79
CA LYS A 263 21.98 -9.26 11.27
C LYS A 263 20.92 -8.63 12.18
N ALA A 264 20.00 -7.85 11.62
CA ALA A 264 18.96 -7.20 12.41
C ALA A 264 18.02 -8.24 13.04
N SER A 265 17.84 -8.17 14.37
CA SER A 265 16.86 -8.99 15.08
C SER A 265 15.43 -8.52 14.79
N THR A 266 14.43 -9.34 15.14
CA THR A 266 13.01 -8.93 15.05
C THR A 266 12.76 -7.64 15.83
N SER A 267 13.30 -7.52 17.04
CA SER A 267 13.18 -6.34 17.88
C SER A 267 13.85 -5.11 17.26
N THR A 268 15.03 -5.28 16.63
CA THR A 268 15.73 -4.20 15.90
C THR A 268 14.86 -3.66 14.76
N ARG A 269 14.16 -4.55 14.02
CA ARG A 269 13.24 -4.15 12.95
C ARG A 269 11.99 -3.41 13.47
N LYS A 270 11.56 -3.67 14.72
CA LYS A 270 10.42 -2.96 15.33
C LYS A 270 10.71 -1.49 15.62
N VAL A 271 11.97 -1.06 15.66
CA VAL A 271 12.32 0.38 15.76
C VAL A 271 11.65 1.18 14.64
N PHE A 272 11.62 0.66 13.39
CA PHE A 272 10.96 1.34 12.28
C PHE A 272 9.43 1.35 12.40
N HIS A 273 8.84 0.37 13.08
CA HIS A 273 7.40 0.33 13.32
C HIS A 273 7.02 1.42 14.34
N LEU A 274 7.80 1.56 15.42
CA LEU A 274 7.64 2.64 16.39
C LEU A 274 7.89 4.01 15.74
N LEU A 275 8.93 4.16 14.91
CA LEU A 275 9.17 5.38 14.15
C LEU A 275 8.00 5.73 13.23
N ALA A 276 7.37 4.73 12.60
CA ALA A 276 6.16 4.94 11.82
C ALA A 276 5.00 5.47 12.69
N VAL A 277 4.77 4.91 13.88
CA VAL A 277 3.73 5.41 14.82
C VAL A 277 3.96 6.89 15.14
N VAL A 278 5.18 7.25 15.54
CA VAL A 278 5.48 8.61 16.00
C VAL A 278 5.54 9.63 14.85
N VAL A 279 5.69 9.20 13.59
CA VAL A 279 5.59 10.05 12.39
C VAL A 279 4.14 10.20 11.94
N TYR A 280 3.39 9.09 11.84
CA TYR A 280 2.05 9.08 11.25
C TYR A 280 0.99 9.68 12.16
N ILE A 281 1.02 9.43 13.49
CA ILE A 281 0.02 10.00 14.40
C ILE A 281 -0.01 11.53 14.31
N PRO A 282 1.10 12.27 14.53
CA PRO A 282 1.06 13.73 14.40
C PRO A 282 0.76 14.18 12.96
N GLY A 283 1.23 13.44 11.95
CA GLY A 283 0.88 13.73 10.56
C GLY A 283 -0.62 13.68 10.29
N LEU A 284 -1.31 12.65 10.79
CA LEU A 284 -2.76 12.51 10.68
C LEU A 284 -3.51 13.60 11.44
N LEU A 285 -3.09 13.88 12.68
CA LEU A 285 -3.76 14.83 13.55
C LEU A 285 -3.63 16.27 13.06
N TYR A 286 -2.44 16.66 12.59
CA TYR A 286 -2.16 18.07 12.29
C TYR A 286 -2.16 18.38 10.79
N ARG A 287 -1.74 17.46 9.94
CA ARG A 287 -1.45 17.72 8.51
C ARG A 287 -1.76 16.51 7.61
N CYS A 288 -2.98 15.97 7.72
CA CYS A 288 -3.40 14.75 7.01
C CYS A 288 -3.16 14.81 5.49
N SER A 289 -3.52 15.91 4.81
CA SER A 289 -3.31 16.03 3.35
C SER A 289 -1.84 16.01 2.95
N PHE A 290 -0.96 16.61 3.76
CA PHE A 290 0.47 16.58 3.51
C PHE A 290 1.07 15.21 3.85
N LEU A 291 0.59 14.53 4.91
CA LEU A 291 0.97 13.15 5.19
C LEU A 291 0.59 12.20 4.03
N TYR A 292 -0.60 12.39 3.44
CA TYR A 292 -1.03 11.64 2.26
C TYR A 292 -0.07 11.84 1.08
N LEU A 293 0.31 13.09 0.80
CA LEU A 293 1.32 13.41 -0.21
C LEU A 293 2.67 12.75 0.10
N ALA A 294 3.16 12.98 1.32
CA ALA A 294 4.47 12.53 1.77
C ALA A 294 4.59 11.00 1.73
N SER A 295 3.56 10.26 2.15
CA SER A 295 3.60 8.79 2.12
C SER A 295 3.68 8.23 0.70
N GLY A 296 2.97 8.83 -0.27
CA GLY A 296 3.08 8.45 -1.68
C GLY A 296 4.43 8.81 -2.30
N VAL A 297 5.00 9.97 -1.94
CA VAL A 297 6.36 10.38 -2.36
C VAL A 297 7.41 9.43 -1.78
N VAL A 298 7.32 9.07 -0.50
CA VAL A 298 8.22 8.11 0.15
C VAL A 298 8.11 6.73 -0.48
N LEU A 299 6.91 6.29 -0.89
CA LEU A 299 6.75 5.05 -1.68
C LEU A 299 7.54 5.14 -2.99
N GLY A 300 7.44 6.27 -3.69
CA GLY A 300 8.24 6.52 -4.88
C GLY A 300 9.74 6.46 -4.61
N ILE A 301 10.21 7.09 -3.53
CA ILE A 301 11.62 7.03 -3.11
C ILE A 301 12.04 5.59 -2.83
N PHE A 302 11.25 4.80 -2.11
CA PHE A 302 11.56 3.39 -1.83
C PHE A 302 11.69 2.58 -3.12
N LEU A 303 10.79 2.77 -4.09
CA LEU A 303 10.88 2.10 -5.39
C LEU A 303 12.10 2.56 -6.19
N ALA A 304 12.45 3.85 -6.17
CA ALA A 304 13.64 4.37 -6.84
C ALA A 304 14.94 3.85 -6.22
N LEU A 305 15.04 3.82 -4.89
CA LEU A 305 16.17 3.24 -4.18
C LEU A 305 16.29 1.75 -4.47
N GLU A 306 15.17 1.02 -4.54
CA GLU A 306 15.17 -0.39 -4.90
C GLU A 306 15.70 -0.62 -6.32
N ILE A 307 15.33 0.22 -7.30
CA ILE A 307 15.90 0.15 -8.65
C ILE A 307 17.41 0.36 -8.61
N LEU A 308 17.90 1.37 -7.87
CA LEU A 308 19.35 1.62 -7.73
C LEU A 308 20.08 0.44 -7.09
N ARG A 309 19.49 -0.18 -6.05
CA ARG A 309 20.02 -1.37 -5.39
C ARG A 309 20.11 -2.55 -6.36
N LEU A 310 19.02 -2.88 -7.05
CA LEU A 310 18.96 -4.01 -7.98
C LEU A 310 19.96 -3.86 -9.14
N LEU A 311 20.15 -2.63 -9.62
CA LEU A 311 21.12 -2.32 -10.68
C LEU A 311 22.55 -2.10 -10.17
N HIS A 312 22.78 -2.09 -8.85
CA HIS A 312 24.06 -1.82 -8.20
C HIS A 312 24.69 -0.49 -8.65
N LEU A 313 23.86 0.54 -8.84
CA LEU A 313 24.31 1.83 -9.38
C LEU A 313 24.79 2.80 -8.27
N PRO A 314 25.95 3.48 -8.45
CA PRO A 314 26.41 4.50 -7.51
C PRO A 314 25.50 5.74 -7.56
N PRO A 315 25.41 6.56 -6.49
CA PRO A 315 26.25 6.49 -5.29
C PRO A 315 25.72 5.53 -4.22
N LEU A 316 24.46 5.11 -4.27
CA LEU A 316 23.80 4.41 -3.16
C LEU A 316 23.69 2.89 -3.33
N GLY A 317 23.82 2.35 -4.55
CA GLY A 317 23.49 0.95 -4.84
C GLY A 317 24.19 -0.07 -3.94
N ILE A 318 25.48 0.12 -3.66
CA ILE A 318 26.26 -0.76 -2.76
C ILE A 318 25.77 -0.61 -1.32
N TYR A 319 25.66 0.61 -0.80
CA TYR A 319 25.17 0.86 0.56
C TYR A 319 23.76 0.33 0.81
N LEU A 320 22.88 0.43 -0.20
CA LEU A 320 21.53 -0.13 -0.16
C LEU A 320 21.56 -1.66 -0.15
N GLN A 321 22.50 -2.26 -0.87
CA GLN A 321 22.68 -3.71 -0.87
C GLN A 321 23.21 -4.22 0.47
N ASP A 322 24.16 -3.50 1.09
CA ASP A 322 24.67 -3.83 2.42
C ASP A 322 23.56 -3.70 3.48
N GLY A 323 22.80 -2.60 3.43
CA GLY A 323 21.62 -2.42 4.27
C GLY A 323 20.58 -3.53 4.07
N PHE A 324 20.33 -3.93 2.82
CA PHE A 324 19.44 -5.04 2.50
C PHE A 324 19.94 -6.36 3.11
N VAL A 325 21.22 -6.70 2.96
CA VAL A 325 21.79 -7.93 3.54
C VAL A 325 21.62 -7.96 5.06
N VAL A 326 21.81 -6.82 5.72
CA VAL A 326 21.68 -6.67 7.17
C VAL A 326 20.22 -6.75 7.64
N PHE A 327 19.28 -6.10 6.96
CA PHE A 327 17.89 -5.98 7.41
C PHE A 327 16.93 -7.00 6.82
N SER A 328 17.25 -7.60 5.67
CA SER A 328 16.35 -8.53 4.95
C SER A 328 15.80 -9.62 5.86
N ASP A 329 14.53 -9.93 5.70
CA ASP A 329 13.87 -11.02 6.42
C ASP A 329 13.54 -12.19 5.50
N GLU A 330 13.04 -13.28 6.06
CA GLU A 330 12.49 -14.43 5.31
C GLU A 330 11.36 -14.05 4.34
N LYS A 331 10.78 -12.85 4.54
CA LYS A 331 9.74 -12.24 3.71
C LYS A 331 10.32 -11.54 2.47
N ASP A 332 11.61 -11.22 2.48
CA ASP A 332 12.31 -10.54 1.40
C ASP A 332 12.98 -11.55 0.47
N GLY A 333 12.63 -11.49 -0.81
CA GLY A 333 13.23 -12.31 -1.86
C GLY A 333 14.21 -11.50 -2.69
N TYR A 334 13.95 -11.43 -3.99
CA TYR A 334 14.68 -10.52 -4.88
C TYR A 334 14.42 -9.04 -4.52
N LEU A 335 13.21 -8.75 -4.04
CA LEU A 335 12.76 -7.42 -3.65
C LEU A 335 12.78 -7.21 -2.13
N SER A 336 13.09 -5.99 -1.70
CA SER A 336 12.98 -5.51 -0.31
C SER A 336 11.53 -5.11 -0.01
N LEU A 337 10.69 -6.10 0.23
CA LEU A 337 9.25 -5.92 0.46
C LEU A 337 8.93 -5.52 1.89
N THR A 338 9.71 -5.92 2.90
CA THR A 338 9.45 -5.59 4.30
C THR A 338 9.30 -4.08 4.56
N PRO A 339 10.26 -3.20 4.18
CA PRO A 339 10.10 -1.76 4.38
C PRO A 339 8.98 -1.16 3.52
N ILE A 340 8.77 -1.67 2.30
CA ILE A 340 7.69 -1.23 1.42
C ILE A 340 6.33 -1.57 2.05
N TYR A 341 6.16 -2.79 2.56
CA TYR A 341 4.91 -3.22 3.19
C TYR A 341 4.64 -2.55 4.52
N LEU A 342 5.68 -2.17 5.29
CA LEU A 342 5.49 -1.32 6.47
C LEU A 342 4.89 0.04 6.07
N LEU A 343 5.47 0.70 5.06
CA LEU A 343 4.96 1.99 4.57
C LEU A 343 3.55 1.85 4.01
N VAL A 344 3.33 0.87 3.13
CA VAL A 344 2.02 0.59 2.53
C VAL A 344 1.01 0.29 3.62
N GLY A 345 1.33 -0.56 4.59
CA GLY A 345 0.42 -0.92 5.67
C GLY A 345 0.00 0.26 6.54
N CYS A 346 0.93 1.15 6.89
CA CYS A 346 0.63 2.38 7.63
C CYS A 346 -0.18 3.38 6.80
N SER A 347 0.09 3.49 5.49
CA SER A 347 -0.55 4.47 4.59
C SER A 347 -1.87 3.99 4.01
N LEU A 348 -2.13 2.69 4.03
CA LEU A 348 -3.24 2.09 3.31
C LEU A 348 -4.59 2.71 3.69
N PRO A 349 -4.93 2.89 4.97
CA PRO A 349 -6.18 3.52 5.33
C PRO A 349 -6.37 4.93 4.74
N ILE A 350 -5.33 5.77 4.74
CA ILE A 350 -5.42 7.11 4.14
C ILE A 350 -5.46 7.07 2.61
N TRP A 351 -4.91 6.04 1.98
CA TRP A 351 -4.94 5.89 0.52
C TRP A 351 -6.28 5.39 0.00
N ILE A 352 -6.98 4.55 0.77
CA ILE A 352 -8.23 3.90 0.30
C ILE A 352 -9.49 4.52 0.88
N HIS A 353 -9.42 5.38 1.90
CA HIS A 353 -10.61 6.02 2.46
C HIS A 353 -11.22 7.03 1.46
N PRO A 354 -12.56 7.14 1.35
CA PRO A 354 -13.21 8.02 0.35
C PRO A 354 -12.94 9.51 0.55
N SER A 355 -12.75 9.94 1.80
CA SER A 355 -12.56 11.33 2.20
C SER A 355 -11.63 11.43 3.42
N PRO A 356 -10.34 11.08 3.31
CA PRO A 356 -9.45 10.90 4.46
C PRO A 356 -9.14 12.20 5.21
N CYS A 357 -9.15 13.35 4.51
CA CYS A 357 -8.79 14.65 5.09
C CYS A 357 -9.73 15.79 4.65
N ASP A 358 -10.96 15.49 4.22
CA ASP A 358 -11.96 16.56 4.11
C ASP A 358 -12.28 17.04 5.54
N VAL A 359 -12.57 18.32 5.78
CA VAL A 359 -12.70 18.90 7.14
C VAL A 359 -13.98 19.73 7.30
N THR A 360 -14.85 19.81 6.30
CA THR A 360 -16.06 20.64 6.42
C THR A 360 -17.13 19.99 7.29
N ASP A 361 -17.18 20.40 8.56
CA ASP A 361 -18.38 20.62 9.40
C ASP A 361 -19.50 19.56 9.43
N SER A 362 -19.18 18.27 9.53
CA SER A 362 -20.15 17.27 9.98
C SER A 362 -19.48 16.10 10.67
N ALA A 363 -19.35 16.23 12.00
CA ALA A 363 -18.89 15.25 12.98
C ALA A 363 -17.43 14.79 12.84
N SER A 364 -16.58 15.25 13.75
CA SER A 364 -15.45 14.49 14.32
C SER A 364 -15.00 13.33 13.43
N PHE A 365 -14.26 13.65 12.36
CA PHE A 365 -13.77 12.68 11.38
C PHE A 365 -13.33 11.45 12.14
N ASN A 366 -13.99 10.31 11.90
CA ASN A 366 -13.66 9.06 12.56
C ASN A 366 -12.22 8.73 12.16
N LEU A 367 -11.25 9.21 12.94
CA LEU A 367 -9.82 9.01 12.75
C LEU A 367 -9.47 7.52 12.91
N ILE A 368 -10.36 6.78 13.58
CA ILE A 368 -10.20 5.38 13.95
C ILE A 368 -9.88 4.49 12.75
N PRO A 369 -10.63 4.47 11.62
CA PRO A 369 -10.25 3.67 10.45
C PRO A 369 -8.94 4.15 9.83
N LEU A 370 -8.62 5.45 9.87
CA LEU A 370 -7.34 5.97 9.35
C LEU A 370 -6.15 5.50 10.20
N LEU A 371 -6.37 5.21 11.49
CA LEU A 371 -5.38 4.65 12.40
C LEU A 371 -5.21 3.12 12.24
N SER A 372 -6.03 2.42 11.44
CA SER A 372 -6.02 0.95 11.38
C SER A 372 -4.65 0.35 11.09
N GLY A 373 -3.86 0.95 10.19
CA GLY A 373 -2.47 0.53 9.93
C GLY A 373 -1.57 0.77 11.14
N ILE A 374 -1.62 1.98 11.70
CA ILE A 374 -0.77 2.38 12.84
C ILE A 374 -1.06 1.52 14.07
N LEU A 375 -2.34 1.27 14.38
CA LEU A 375 -2.75 0.45 15.52
C LEU A 375 -2.37 -1.01 15.32
N SER A 376 -2.65 -1.59 14.14
CA SER A 376 -2.41 -3.01 13.92
C SER A 376 -0.92 -3.35 13.81
N ILE A 377 -0.17 -2.66 12.93
CA ILE A 377 1.22 -3.02 12.63
C ILE A 377 2.24 -2.18 13.41
N GLY A 378 1.93 -0.90 13.67
CA GLY A 378 2.82 -0.03 14.43
C GLY A 378 2.83 -0.35 15.93
N VAL A 379 1.64 -0.45 16.52
CA VAL A 379 1.45 -0.63 17.97
C VAL A 379 1.27 -2.11 18.34
N GLY A 380 0.26 -2.77 17.76
CA GLY A 380 -0.16 -4.11 18.10
C GLY A 380 0.92 -5.16 17.82
N ASP A 381 1.34 -5.30 16.57
CA ASP A 381 2.39 -6.22 16.12
C ASP A 381 3.75 -5.97 16.80
N THR A 382 4.09 -4.71 17.08
CA THR A 382 5.28 -4.39 17.88
C THR A 382 5.16 -4.94 19.31
N ALA A 383 4.05 -4.65 20.00
CA ALA A 383 3.81 -5.15 21.36
C ALA A 383 3.75 -6.69 21.40
N ALA A 384 3.09 -7.31 20.43
CA ALA A 384 3.00 -8.76 20.30
C ALA A 384 4.38 -9.41 20.15
N SER A 385 5.23 -8.85 19.28
CA SER A 385 6.57 -9.36 19.05
C SER A 385 7.49 -9.16 20.25
N VAL A 386 7.45 -7.98 20.90
CA VAL A 386 8.32 -7.68 22.05
C VAL A 386 7.91 -8.51 23.25
N VAL A 387 6.63 -8.47 23.65
CA VAL A 387 6.14 -9.22 24.82
C VAL A 387 6.15 -10.72 24.56
N GLY A 388 5.75 -11.14 23.36
CA GLY A 388 5.71 -12.55 23.01
C GLY A 388 7.08 -13.22 22.98
N SER A 389 8.13 -12.51 22.54
CA SER A 389 9.50 -13.03 22.56
C SER A 389 10.18 -13.00 23.93
N THR A 390 9.77 -12.08 24.81
CA THR A 390 10.40 -11.89 26.14
C THR A 390 9.70 -12.66 27.25
N TYR A 391 8.37 -12.70 27.24
CA TYR A 391 7.53 -13.26 28.31
C TYR A 391 6.63 -14.42 27.85
N GLY A 392 6.59 -14.72 26.55
CA GLY A 392 5.69 -15.73 26.00
C GLY A 392 6.03 -17.15 26.44
N LYS A 393 5.04 -17.87 26.96
CA LYS A 393 5.14 -19.27 27.37
C LYS A 393 4.12 -20.14 26.66
N PHE A 394 2.91 -19.62 26.42
CA PHE A 394 1.82 -20.37 25.81
C PHE A 394 1.71 -20.07 24.31
N PHE A 395 2.02 -21.06 23.48
CA PHE A 395 1.97 -20.91 22.02
C PHE A 395 0.59 -21.22 21.45
N TRP A 396 0.20 -20.48 20.42
CA TRP A 396 -1.00 -20.81 19.64
C TRP A 396 -0.80 -22.13 18.88
N PRO A 397 -1.82 -23.02 18.81
CA PRO A 397 -1.70 -24.28 18.11
C PRO A 397 -1.29 -24.09 16.64
N GLY A 398 -0.15 -24.68 16.25
CA GLY A 398 0.38 -24.60 14.89
C GLY A 398 1.04 -23.25 14.54
N SER A 399 1.31 -22.38 15.51
CA SER A 399 1.98 -21.09 15.31
C SER A 399 3.19 -20.95 16.23
N LYS A 400 4.17 -20.14 15.80
CA LYS A 400 5.30 -19.73 16.66
C LYS A 400 4.96 -18.52 17.55
N LYS A 401 3.75 -17.99 17.43
CA LYS A 401 3.26 -16.83 18.17
C LYS A 401 2.60 -17.26 19.48
N THR A 402 2.69 -16.40 20.51
CA THR A 402 2.24 -16.71 21.87
C THR A 402 0.94 -15.99 22.22
N ILE A 403 0.17 -16.58 23.14
CA ILE A 403 -1.07 -16.01 23.66
C ILE A 403 -0.77 -14.71 24.41
N GLU A 404 0.32 -14.67 25.17
CA GLU A 404 0.79 -13.47 25.86
C GLU A 404 1.09 -12.33 24.87
N GLY A 405 1.70 -12.64 23.73
CA GLY A 405 1.90 -11.69 22.64
C GLY A 405 0.57 -11.15 22.10
N THR A 406 -0.43 -12.02 21.88
CA THR A 406 -1.77 -11.58 21.45
C THR A 406 -2.47 -10.70 22.48
N VAL A 407 -2.36 -11.02 23.78
CA VAL A 407 -2.92 -10.16 24.84
C VAL A 407 -2.22 -8.80 24.85
N ALA A 408 -0.90 -8.76 24.72
CA ALA A 408 -0.15 -7.51 24.61
C ALA A 408 -0.57 -6.68 23.39
N CYS A 409 -0.83 -7.33 22.25
CA CYS A 409 -1.35 -6.70 21.03
C CYS A 409 -2.69 -6.00 21.26
N ILE A 410 -3.61 -6.65 21.98
CA ILE A 410 -4.94 -6.10 22.29
C ILE A 410 -4.81 -4.93 23.26
N LEU A 411 -4.08 -5.12 24.37
CA LEU A 411 -3.97 -4.12 25.43
C LEU A 411 -3.24 -2.85 24.95
N SER A 412 -2.19 -2.99 24.12
CA SER A 412 -1.45 -1.84 23.60
C SER A 412 -2.30 -0.97 22.66
N GLN A 413 -3.08 -1.60 21.78
CA GLN A 413 -4.02 -0.89 20.89
C GLN A 413 -5.10 -0.16 21.68
N ILE A 414 -5.72 -0.82 22.67
CA ILE A 414 -6.69 -0.18 23.57
C ILE A 414 -6.04 0.97 24.34
N GLY A 415 -4.81 0.82 24.82
CA GLY A 415 -4.08 1.85 25.53
C GLY A 415 -3.84 3.12 24.69
N ILE A 416 -3.43 2.97 23.42
CA ILE A 416 -3.27 4.11 22.51
C ILE A 416 -4.60 4.79 22.21
N LEU A 417 -5.66 4.02 22.00
CA LEU A 417 -7.00 4.58 21.78
C LEU A 417 -7.50 5.33 23.01
N TYR A 418 -7.33 4.78 24.20
CA TYR A 418 -7.66 5.44 25.46
C TYR A 418 -6.88 6.75 25.64
N MET A 419 -5.59 6.76 25.31
CA MET A 419 -4.77 7.97 25.31
C MET A 419 -5.34 9.03 24.35
N LEU A 420 -5.65 8.66 23.11
CA LEU A 420 -6.22 9.58 22.11
C LEU A 420 -7.60 10.11 22.51
N LEU A 421 -8.42 9.30 23.20
CA LEU A 421 -9.71 9.72 23.77
C LEU A 421 -9.52 10.79 24.85
N ASN A 422 -8.58 10.56 25.79
CA ASN A 422 -8.34 11.50 26.90
C ASN A 422 -7.81 12.86 26.42
N PHE A 423 -7.00 12.87 25.35
CA PHE A 423 -6.54 14.12 24.74
C PHE A 423 -7.57 14.77 23.80
N GLY A 424 -8.75 14.17 23.63
CA GLY A 424 -9.82 14.72 22.79
C GLY A 424 -9.56 14.62 21.29
N PHE A 425 -8.59 13.82 20.85
CA PHE A 425 -8.28 13.62 19.42
C PHE A 425 -9.27 12.69 18.72
N ILE A 426 -9.90 11.79 19.46
CA ILE A 426 -10.98 10.92 18.97
C ILE A 426 -12.17 10.97 19.91
N GLN A 427 -13.35 10.66 19.38
CA GLN A 427 -14.59 10.58 20.16
C GLN A 427 -15.30 9.27 19.83
N ILE A 428 -15.73 8.55 20.86
CA ILE A 428 -16.61 7.38 20.71
C ILE A 428 -18.03 7.86 20.94
N ILE A 429 -18.83 7.84 19.87
CA ILE A 429 -20.17 8.41 19.85
C ILE A 429 -21.18 7.45 20.51
N SER A 430 -20.99 6.14 20.36
CA SER A 430 -21.92 5.12 20.85
C SER A 430 -21.24 3.89 21.45
N SER A 431 -21.97 3.17 22.32
CA SER A 431 -21.54 1.85 22.82
C SER A 431 -21.36 0.83 21.70
N THR A 432 -22.10 0.97 20.60
CA THR A 432 -21.94 0.11 19.42
C THR A 432 -20.61 0.36 18.70
N ASP A 433 -20.11 1.60 18.68
CA ASP A 433 -18.81 1.91 18.08
C ASP A 433 -17.66 1.40 18.94
N ALA A 434 -17.79 1.48 20.26
CA ALA A 434 -16.86 0.83 21.19
C ALA A 434 -16.80 -0.69 20.97
N LEU A 435 -17.97 -1.35 20.81
CA LEU A 435 -18.02 -2.78 20.54
C LEU A 435 -17.41 -3.14 19.19
N ARG A 436 -17.70 -2.39 18.12
CA ARG A 436 -17.10 -2.58 16.79
C ARG A 436 -15.57 -2.48 16.86
N LEU A 437 -15.06 -1.48 17.56
CA LEU A 437 -13.62 -1.27 17.75
C LEU A 437 -12.97 -2.41 18.52
N LEU A 438 -13.60 -2.86 19.62
CA LEU A 438 -13.10 -4.00 20.40
C LEU A 438 -13.06 -5.27 19.54
N VAL A 439 -14.12 -5.55 18.77
CA VAL A 439 -14.16 -6.70 17.85
C VAL A 439 -13.07 -6.59 16.79
N ALA A 440 -12.87 -5.42 16.18
CA ALA A 440 -11.83 -5.20 15.19
C ALA A 440 -10.42 -5.47 15.76
N ILE A 441 -10.12 -4.98 16.97
CA ILE A 441 -8.84 -5.21 17.65
C ILE A 441 -8.63 -6.70 17.95
N VAL A 442 -9.65 -7.37 18.51
CA VAL A 442 -9.56 -8.80 18.85
C VAL A 442 -9.39 -9.65 17.59
N VAL A 443 -10.20 -9.43 16.56
CA VAL A 443 -10.10 -10.16 15.29
C VAL A 443 -8.74 -9.94 14.65
N THR A 444 -8.27 -8.69 14.56
CA THR A 444 -6.95 -8.37 14.01
C THR A 444 -5.83 -9.06 14.79
N SER A 445 -5.91 -9.07 16.11
CA SER A 445 -4.90 -9.72 16.98
C SER A 445 -4.91 -11.25 16.85
N VAL A 446 -6.08 -11.87 16.65
CA VAL A 446 -6.19 -13.31 16.37
C VAL A 446 -5.66 -13.64 14.97
N VAL A 447 -5.93 -12.79 13.97
CA VAL A 447 -5.37 -12.95 12.63
C VAL A 447 -3.85 -12.81 12.66
N GLU A 448 -3.31 -11.84 13.40
CA GLU A 448 -1.86 -11.71 13.66
C GLU A 448 -1.29 -13.02 14.21
N ALA A 449 -1.90 -13.60 15.24
CA ALA A 449 -1.41 -14.83 15.85
C ALA A 449 -1.39 -16.06 14.91
N ARG A 450 -2.22 -16.07 13.87
CA ARG A 450 -2.47 -17.22 12.99
C ARG A 450 -1.94 -17.05 11.57
N THR A 451 -1.76 -15.82 11.09
CA THR A 451 -1.35 -15.58 9.72
C THR A 451 0.10 -15.98 9.49
N THR A 452 0.35 -16.55 8.31
CA THR A 452 1.70 -16.85 7.80
C THR A 452 2.06 -15.98 6.60
N GLN A 453 1.15 -15.08 6.19
CA GLN A 453 1.43 -14.05 5.19
C GLN A 453 2.13 -12.87 5.84
N VAL A 454 2.60 -11.90 5.05
CA VAL A 454 3.23 -10.71 5.62
C VAL A 454 2.21 -9.87 6.39
N ASP A 455 2.38 -9.85 7.72
CA ASP A 455 1.53 -9.12 8.68
C ASP A 455 1.33 -7.65 8.27
N ASN A 456 2.41 -6.98 7.86
CA ASN A 456 2.42 -5.58 7.44
C ASN A 456 1.46 -5.28 6.27
N LEU A 457 1.13 -6.27 5.45
CA LEU A 457 0.20 -6.12 4.34
C LEU A 457 -1.24 -6.49 4.74
N VAL A 458 -1.43 -7.52 5.57
CA VAL A 458 -2.76 -8.11 5.84
C VAL A 458 -3.49 -7.41 6.98
N LEU A 459 -2.83 -7.18 8.11
CA LEU A 459 -3.47 -6.69 9.33
C LEU A 459 -4.15 -5.31 9.16
N PRO A 460 -3.56 -4.34 8.43
CA PRO A 460 -4.20 -3.05 8.20
C PRO A 460 -5.55 -3.15 7.49
N PHE A 461 -5.71 -4.08 6.53
CA PHE A 461 -6.99 -4.30 5.86
C PHE A 461 -8.04 -4.88 6.80
N ILE A 462 -7.66 -5.89 7.60
CA ILE A 462 -8.59 -6.55 8.54
C ILE A 462 -9.08 -5.55 9.59
N MET A 463 -8.20 -4.69 10.09
CA MET A 463 -8.54 -3.65 11.06
C MET A 463 -9.34 -2.50 10.44
N TYR A 464 -9.24 -2.28 9.12
CA TYR A 464 -9.96 -1.21 8.42
C TYR A 464 -11.40 -1.59 8.05
N ILE A 465 -11.62 -2.83 7.62
CA ILE A 465 -12.93 -3.37 7.20
C ILE A 465 -13.87 -3.46 8.41
#